data_AF-A0A7J8VFG0-F1
#
_entry.id   AF-A0A7J8VFG0-F1
#
_cell.length_a   1.000
_cell.length_b   1.000
_cell.length_c   1.000
_cell.angle_alpha   90.00
_cell.angle_beta   90.00
_cell.angle_gamma   90.00
#
_symmetry.space_group_name_H-M   'P 1'
#
loop_
_entity.id
_entity.type
_entity.pdbx_description
1 polymer ?
#
loop_
_entity_poly.entity_id
_entity_poly.type
_entity_poly.pdbx_seq_one_letter_code
_entity_poly.pdbx_strand_id
1 'polypeptide(L)'
;MGRNVLSTSFDGTKKIRSYTHCAKQSEGIVVLFINLDKSTTVQAKLAFNSTMTLRHNHESRTLRIQRMSSKKMIIKLPQMVDAEIRREEYHLRAKDGNLQSRTMLLNGNILSVDSSGNIPPLEPLYVNSAKPITVEPLSIVFIHLSDVILPACKV
;
A
#
# COMPACT_ATOMS: atom_id res chain seq x y z
N MET A 1 -8.90 5.95 -2.88
CA MET A 1 -8.47 5.42 -4.20
C MET A 1 -9.02 6.32 -5.30
N GLY A 2 -8.22 6.60 -6.33
CA GLY A 2 -8.59 7.45 -7.48
C GLY A 2 -9.32 6.69 -8.58
N ARG A 3 -9.60 7.40 -9.70
CA ARG A 3 -10.37 6.86 -10.84
C ARG A 3 -9.55 5.96 -11.78
N ASN A 4 -8.25 6.20 -11.88
CA ASN A 4 -7.37 5.44 -12.77
C ASN A 4 -6.94 4.15 -12.09
N VAL A 5 -7.35 3.02 -12.66
CA VAL A 5 -7.02 1.67 -12.16
C VAL A 5 -5.69 1.22 -12.74
N LEU A 6 -4.85 0.58 -11.93
CA LEU A 6 -3.57 0.01 -12.34
C LEU A 6 -3.62 -1.52 -12.26
N SER A 7 -2.93 -2.19 -13.18
CA SER A 7 -2.77 -3.64 -13.13
C SER A 7 -1.92 -4.03 -11.91
N THR A 8 -2.38 -5.02 -11.15
CA THR A 8 -1.66 -5.55 -9.98
C THR A 8 -1.85 -7.04 -9.89
N SER A 9 -0.77 -7.74 -9.58
CA SER A 9 -0.76 -9.18 -9.34
C SER A 9 -0.09 -9.47 -8.01
N PHE A 10 -0.61 -10.44 -7.27
CA PHE A 10 -0.01 -10.92 -6.05
C PHE A 10 0.64 -12.28 -6.30
N ASP A 11 1.95 -12.38 -6.02
CA ASP A 11 2.69 -13.64 -6.07
C ASP A 11 2.74 -14.26 -4.67
N GLY A 12 1.96 -15.33 -4.46
CA GLY A 12 1.81 -15.97 -3.15
C GLY A 12 0.48 -16.70 -3.00
N THR A 13 -0.09 -16.68 -1.81
CA THR A 13 -1.37 -17.34 -1.51
C THR A 13 -2.53 -16.74 -2.31
N LYS A 14 -3.45 -17.60 -2.76
CA LYS A 14 -4.70 -17.20 -3.44
C LYS A 14 -5.72 -16.54 -2.51
N LYS A 15 -5.44 -16.49 -1.20
CA LYS A 15 -6.29 -15.85 -0.19
C LYS A 15 -6.01 -14.36 0.00
N ILE A 16 -5.04 -13.80 -0.72
CA ILE A 16 -4.87 -12.35 -0.83
C ILE A 16 -5.52 -11.86 -2.12
N ARG A 17 -6.35 -10.83 -1.99
CA ARG A 17 -6.77 -10.00 -3.13
C ARG A 17 -6.03 -8.68 -3.08
N SER A 18 -5.53 -8.23 -4.22
CA SER A 18 -4.73 -7.01 -4.35
C SER A 18 -5.28 -6.13 -5.46
N TYR A 19 -5.47 -4.84 -5.18
CA TYR A 19 -5.93 -3.86 -6.14
C TYR A 19 -5.06 -2.60 -6.04
N THR A 20 -4.82 -1.92 -7.15
CA THR A 20 -4.06 -0.66 -7.14
C THR A 20 -4.72 0.36 -8.03
N HIS A 21 -4.83 1.59 -7.53
CA HIS A 21 -5.31 2.73 -8.27
C HIS A 21 -4.31 3.88 -8.12
N CYS A 22 -4.35 4.86 -9.01
CA CYS A 22 -3.74 6.15 -8.72
C CYS A 22 -4.38 6.79 -7.47
N ALA A 23 -3.63 7.64 -6.77
CA ALA A 23 -4.19 8.37 -5.64
C ALA A 23 -5.27 9.39 -6.08
N LYS A 24 -6.22 9.71 -5.18
CA LYS A 24 -7.43 10.50 -5.54
C LYS A 24 -7.19 12.01 -5.46
N GLN A 25 -6.52 12.45 -4.41
CA GLN A 25 -6.36 13.87 -4.04
C GLN A 25 -4.88 14.24 -3.83
N SER A 26 -3.99 13.34 -4.21
CA SER A 26 -2.54 13.44 -4.05
C SER A 26 -1.87 12.77 -5.24
N GLU A 27 -0.56 12.98 -5.35
CA GLU A 27 0.26 12.18 -6.24
C GLU A 27 0.41 10.76 -5.70
N GLY A 28 0.97 9.88 -6.52
CA GLY A 28 1.26 8.52 -6.09
C GLY A 28 0.18 7.52 -6.44
N ILE A 29 0.22 6.40 -5.72
CA ILE A 29 -0.69 5.28 -5.87
C ILE A 29 -1.27 4.87 -4.53
N VAL A 30 -2.43 4.22 -4.58
CA VAL A 30 -3.04 3.54 -3.45
C VAL A 30 -3.17 2.06 -3.77
N VAL A 31 -2.57 1.23 -2.95
CA VAL A 31 -2.69 -0.24 -2.98
C VAL A 31 -3.69 -0.67 -1.91
N LEU A 32 -4.53 -1.64 -2.22
CA LEU A 32 -5.47 -2.28 -1.33
C LEU A 32 -5.13 -3.77 -1.26
N PHE A 33 -4.87 -4.27 -0.05
CA PHE A 33 -4.81 -5.71 0.22
C PHE A 33 -6.02 -6.15 1.05
N ILE A 34 -6.60 -7.28 0.68
CA ILE A 34 -7.65 -7.96 1.44
C ILE A 34 -7.14 -9.37 1.74
N ASN A 35 -6.97 -9.69 3.02
CA ASN A 35 -6.60 -11.03 3.46
C ASN A 35 -7.85 -11.82 3.85
N LEU A 36 -8.12 -12.89 3.11
CA LEU A 36 -9.24 -13.80 3.33
C LEU A 36 -8.82 -15.05 4.12
N ASP A 37 -7.55 -15.17 4.51
CA ASP A 37 -7.09 -16.23 5.38
C ASP A 37 -7.56 -15.98 6.82
N LYS A 38 -7.96 -17.06 7.50
CA LYS A 38 -8.50 -17.03 8.86
C LYS A 38 -7.42 -16.99 9.94
N SER A 39 -6.19 -17.38 9.61
CA SER A 39 -5.12 -17.63 10.58
C SER A 39 -3.76 -17.09 10.16
N THR A 40 -3.55 -16.84 8.87
CA THR A 40 -2.23 -16.49 8.34
C THR A 40 -2.09 -14.98 8.14
N THR A 41 -1.14 -14.39 8.87
CA THR A 41 -0.60 -13.06 8.56
C THR A 41 0.33 -13.15 7.35
N VAL A 42 0.15 -12.25 6.39
CA VAL A 42 1.00 -12.16 5.20
C VAL A 42 1.95 -10.97 5.33
N GLN A 43 3.22 -11.19 5.01
CA GLN A 43 4.22 -10.13 4.86
C GLN A 43 4.43 -9.85 3.38
N ALA A 44 3.80 -8.80 2.86
CA ALA A 44 3.86 -8.43 1.45
C ALA A 44 5.00 -7.45 1.17
N LYS A 45 5.66 -7.59 0.03
CA LYS A 45 6.60 -6.60 -0.51
C LYS A 45 6.08 -6.12 -1.84
N LEU A 46 6.26 -4.83 -2.11
CA LEU A 46 5.87 -4.24 -3.39
C LEU A 46 7.03 -4.34 -4.38
N ALA A 47 6.68 -4.71 -5.61
CA ALA A 47 7.58 -4.73 -6.75
C ALA A 47 6.89 -4.06 -7.93
N PHE A 48 7.68 -3.43 -8.79
CA PHE A 48 7.17 -2.65 -9.90
C PHE A 48 7.78 -3.14 -11.22
N ASN A 49 6.98 -3.16 -12.27
CA ASN A 49 7.41 -3.64 -13.60
C ASN A 49 7.84 -2.51 -14.53
N SER A 50 7.56 -1.24 -14.18
CA SER A 50 7.85 -0.06 -15.00
C SER A 50 9.00 0.74 -14.42
N THR A 51 9.75 1.44 -15.28
CA THR A 51 10.75 2.43 -14.86
C THR A 51 10.09 3.52 -14.04
N MET A 52 10.18 3.39 -12.71
CA MET A 52 9.70 4.38 -11.76
C MET A 52 10.77 5.40 -11.47
N THR A 53 10.37 6.65 -11.37
CA THR A 53 11.18 7.71 -10.77
C THR A 53 10.64 7.95 -9.37
N LEU A 54 11.48 7.78 -8.35
CA LEU A 54 11.19 8.25 -7.00
C LEU A 54 11.46 9.76 -6.96
N ARG A 55 10.59 10.53 -6.33
CA ARG A 55 10.81 11.96 -6.10
C ARG A 55 11.85 12.08 -4.97
N HIS A 56 13.08 12.45 -5.31
CA HIS A 56 14.07 12.89 -4.32
C HIS A 56 14.36 14.37 -4.56
N ASN A 57 14.27 15.18 -3.49
CA ASN A 57 14.81 16.54 -3.44
C ASN A 57 16.33 16.49 -3.18
N HIS A 58 17.08 15.80 -4.03
CA HIS A 58 18.50 16.06 -4.32
C HIS A 58 18.96 15.06 -5.37
N GLU A 59 19.43 15.58 -6.51
CA GLU A 59 20.11 14.90 -7.62
C GLU A 59 19.57 13.53 -8.07
N SER A 60 19.01 13.54 -9.28
CA SER A 60 18.65 12.39 -10.10
C SER A 60 19.71 11.28 -10.14
N ARG A 61 19.65 10.32 -9.21
CA ARG A 61 20.36 9.05 -9.31
C ARG A 61 19.50 8.02 -10.03
N THR A 62 19.81 7.81 -11.29
CA THR A 62 19.26 6.77 -12.17
C THR A 62 19.34 5.39 -11.53
N LEU A 63 18.21 4.68 -11.45
CA LEU A 63 18.16 3.26 -11.11
C LEU A 63 19.04 2.48 -12.10
N ARG A 64 20.06 1.76 -11.60
CA ARG A 64 20.93 0.92 -12.43
C ARG A 64 20.13 -0.26 -13.00
N ILE A 65 19.80 -0.15 -14.29
CA ILE A 65 19.18 -1.21 -15.09
C ILE A 65 20.23 -2.30 -15.33
N GLN A 66 20.13 -3.45 -14.64
CA GLN A 66 20.84 -4.65 -15.05
C GLN A 66 20.01 -5.35 -16.14
N ARG A 67 20.47 -5.23 -17.39
CA ARG A 67 19.96 -6.00 -18.53
C ARG A 67 20.36 -7.47 -18.35
N MET A 68 19.41 -8.33 -18.01
CA MET A 68 19.51 -9.76 -18.30
C MET A 68 18.45 -10.16 -19.32
N SER A 69 18.91 -10.88 -20.34
CA SER A 69 18.20 -11.25 -21.56
C SER A 69 16.89 -12.01 -21.28
N SER A 70 15.84 -11.58 -21.98
CA SER A 70 14.58 -12.28 -22.26
C SER A 70 13.65 -12.62 -21.07
N LYS A 71 12.55 -11.85 -21.01
CA LYS A 71 11.28 -12.05 -20.31
C LYS A 71 11.29 -11.83 -18.77
N LYS A 72 10.64 -10.73 -18.39
CA LYS A 72 10.25 -10.26 -17.04
C LYS A 72 11.30 -9.39 -16.31
N MET A 73 11.27 -8.08 -16.59
CA MET A 73 11.97 -7.07 -15.81
C MET A 73 11.24 -6.88 -14.48
N ILE A 74 11.72 -7.52 -13.41
CA ILE A 74 11.26 -7.26 -12.04
C ILE A 74 12.19 -6.19 -11.47
N ILE A 75 11.73 -4.94 -11.36
CA ILE A 75 12.48 -3.90 -10.68
C ILE A 75 12.28 -4.13 -9.19
N LYS A 76 13.26 -4.79 -8.57
CA LYS A 76 13.37 -4.82 -7.11
C LYS A 76 13.72 -3.40 -6.66
N LEU A 77 12.91 -2.83 -5.76
CA LEU A 77 13.27 -1.58 -5.08
C LEU A 77 14.68 -1.75 -4.48
N PRO A 78 15.63 -0.84 -4.74
CA PRO A 78 16.96 -0.94 -4.18
C PRO A 78 16.86 -1.09 -2.66
N GLN A 79 17.34 -2.22 -2.13
CA GLN A 79 17.65 -2.32 -0.73
C GLN A 79 18.85 -1.41 -0.48
N MET A 80 18.58 -0.21 0.04
CA MET A 80 19.40 0.58 0.99
C MET A 80 19.24 2.08 0.74
N VAL A 81 19.04 2.79 1.87
CA VAL A 81 19.14 4.23 2.14
C VAL A 81 18.14 5.17 1.46
N ASP A 82 16.95 5.29 2.07
CA ASP A 82 16.69 6.46 2.91
C ASP A 82 15.60 6.19 3.96
N ALA A 83 15.75 6.77 5.15
CA ALA A 83 14.74 6.79 6.20
C ALA A 83 13.54 7.70 5.85
N GLU A 84 13.62 8.44 4.74
CA GLU A 84 12.65 9.46 4.33
C GLU A 84 11.42 8.94 3.56
N ILE A 85 11.52 7.86 2.78
CA ILE A 85 10.37 7.40 2.00
C ILE A 85 9.39 6.66 2.93
N ARG A 86 8.39 7.40 3.41
CA ARG A 86 7.33 6.89 4.28
C ARG A 86 6.07 6.66 3.46
N ARG A 87 5.49 5.48 3.62
CA ARG A 87 4.14 5.20 3.14
C ARG A 87 3.16 5.31 4.29
N GLU A 88 1.94 5.66 3.96
CA GLU A 88 0.82 5.69 4.89
C GLU A 88 0.08 4.36 4.81
N GLU A 89 -0.18 3.75 5.96
CA GLU A 89 -0.95 2.52 6.07
C GLU A 89 -2.22 2.72 6.91
N TYR A 90 -3.33 2.17 6.41
CA TYR A 90 -4.64 2.20 7.04
C TYR A 90 -5.15 0.75 7.17
N HIS A 91 -4.94 0.18 8.34
CA HIS A 91 -5.34 -1.18 8.68
C HIS A 91 -6.73 -1.19 9.25
N LEU A 92 -7.65 -1.85 8.56
CA LEU A 92 -9.03 -2.01 8.96
C LEU A 92 -9.30 -3.43 9.44
N ARG A 93 -9.89 -3.54 10.62
CA ARG A 93 -10.28 -4.82 11.24
C ARG A 93 -11.58 -4.72 11.99
N ALA A 94 -12.29 -5.83 12.06
CA ALA A 94 -13.42 -5.93 12.96
C ALA A 94 -12.95 -5.97 14.42
N LYS A 95 -13.69 -5.30 15.31
CA LYS A 95 -13.41 -5.31 16.75
C LYS A 95 -13.33 -6.75 17.27
N ASP A 96 -12.31 -7.03 18.08
CA ASP A 96 -12.03 -8.34 18.69
C ASP A 96 -11.85 -9.49 17.66
N GLY A 97 -11.55 -9.16 16.39
CA GLY A 97 -11.45 -10.15 15.30
C GLY A 97 -12.79 -10.77 14.90
N ASN A 98 -13.91 -10.28 15.43
CA ASN A 98 -15.23 -10.80 15.13
C ASN A 98 -15.79 -10.15 13.86
N LEU A 99 -15.80 -10.89 12.74
CA LEU A 99 -16.35 -10.41 11.46
C LEU A 99 -17.84 -10.01 11.48
N GLN A 100 -18.60 -10.43 12.49
CA GLN A 100 -19.99 -10.01 12.68
C GLN A 100 -20.12 -8.72 13.49
N SER A 101 -19.01 -8.20 14.02
CA SER A 101 -19.00 -6.92 14.73
C SER A 101 -19.43 -5.79 13.81
N ARG A 102 -20.26 -4.89 14.34
CA ARG A 102 -20.63 -3.64 13.69
C ARG A 102 -19.63 -2.51 13.96
N THR A 103 -18.59 -2.80 14.73
CA THR A 103 -17.52 -1.86 15.07
C THR A 103 -16.25 -2.24 14.34
N MET A 104 -15.71 -1.29 13.60
CA MET A 104 -14.44 -1.39 12.89
C MET A 104 -13.36 -0.62 13.65
N LEU A 105 -12.13 -1.13 13.58
CA LEU A 105 -10.93 -0.48 14.06
C LEU A 105 -10.14 0.04 12.86
N LEU A 106 -9.66 1.28 12.94
CA LEU A 106 -8.65 1.84 12.05
C LEU A 106 -7.34 1.92 12.83
N ASN A 107 -6.31 1.21 12.37
CA ASN A 107 -4.98 1.20 12.99
C ASN A 107 -5.02 0.88 14.49
N GLY A 108 -5.97 0.03 14.91
CA GLY A 108 -6.20 -0.36 16.31
C GLY A 108 -7.21 0.49 17.08
N ASN A 109 -7.59 1.67 16.57
CA ASN A 109 -8.51 2.59 17.23
C ASN A 109 -9.94 2.41 16.71
N ILE A 110 -10.95 2.54 17.58
CA ILE A 110 -12.36 2.46 17.17
C ILE A 110 -12.67 3.58 16.17
N LEU A 111 -13.19 3.19 15.01
CA LEU A 111 -13.67 4.11 14.01
C LEU A 111 -15.17 4.31 14.21
N SER A 112 -15.54 5.42 14.87
CA SER A 112 -16.91 5.81 15.13
C SER A 112 -17.10 7.30 14.88
N VAL A 113 -18.31 7.67 14.44
CA VAL A 113 -18.71 9.08 14.40
C VAL A 113 -18.87 9.63 15.82
N ASP A 114 -18.75 10.94 15.96
CA ASP A 114 -19.07 11.62 17.22
C ASP A 114 -20.60 11.69 17.45
N SER A 115 -21.01 12.29 18.58
CA SER A 115 -22.43 12.46 18.92
C SER A 115 -23.23 13.30 17.92
N SER A 116 -22.54 14.09 17.08
CA SER A 116 -23.15 14.90 16.03
C SER A 116 -23.14 14.21 14.66
N GLY A 117 -22.59 12.98 14.58
CA GLY A 117 -22.49 12.23 13.33
C GLY A 117 -21.30 12.62 12.46
N ASN A 118 -20.35 13.42 12.98
CA ASN A 118 -19.17 13.81 12.21
C ASN A 118 -18.21 12.62 12.06
N ILE A 119 -17.64 12.48 10.87
CA ILE A 119 -16.64 11.45 10.57
C ILE A 119 -15.31 11.88 11.21
N PRO A 120 -14.67 11.03 12.02
CA PRO A 120 -13.38 11.37 12.62
C PRO A 120 -12.28 11.43 11.55
N PRO A 121 -11.17 12.13 11.80
CA PRO A 121 -10.01 12.06 10.93
C PRO A 121 -9.51 10.61 10.82
N LEU A 122 -9.14 10.22 9.59
CA LEU A 122 -8.60 8.89 9.32
C LEU A 122 -7.08 8.98 9.41
N GLU A 123 -6.54 8.74 10.60
CA GLU A 123 -5.10 8.88 10.87
C GLU A 123 -4.30 7.67 10.33
N PRO A 124 -3.27 7.88 9.49
CA PRO A 124 -2.42 6.80 8.99
C PRO A 124 -1.38 6.34 10.00
N LEU A 125 -0.84 5.15 9.77
CA LEU A 125 0.47 4.75 10.27
C LEU A 125 1.53 5.10 9.23
N TYR A 126 2.54 5.87 9.62
CA TYR A 126 3.69 6.15 8.77
C TYR A 126 4.73 5.04 8.89
N VAL A 127 4.93 4.30 7.81
CA VAL A 127 5.84 3.15 7.78
C VAL A 127 6.94 3.38 6.76
N ASN A 128 8.17 3.01 7.10
CA ASN A 128 9.27 3.07 6.14
C ASN A 128 8.98 2.14 4.94
N SER A 129 9.08 2.67 3.73
CA SER A 129 8.71 1.95 2.51
C SER A 129 9.53 0.70 2.23
N ALA A 130 10.72 0.55 2.81
CA ALA A 130 11.55 -0.65 2.70
C ALA A 130 11.09 -1.82 3.59
N LYS A 131 10.31 -1.55 4.65
CA LYS A 131 9.74 -2.61 5.50
C LYS A 131 8.63 -3.35 4.76
N PRO A 132 8.43 -4.66 4.97
CA PRO A 132 7.27 -5.35 4.41
C PRO A 132 5.96 -4.77 4.96
N ILE A 133 4.88 -4.92 4.21
CA ILE A 133 3.52 -4.58 4.61
C ILE A 133 2.94 -5.80 5.31
N THR A 134 2.51 -5.63 6.55
CA THR A 134 1.88 -6.72 7.32
C THR A 134 0.38 -6.72 7.04
N VAL A 135 -0.17 -7.83 6.54
CA VAL A 135 -1.60 -7.99 6.29
C VAL A 135 -2.12 -9.12 7.16
N GLU A 136 -2.76 -8.79 8.27
CA GLU A 136 -3.23 -9.77 9.25
C GLU A 136 -4.44 -10.58 8.76
N PRO A 137 -4.79 -11.70 9.41
CA PRO A 137 -5.91 -12.53 9.01
C PRO A 137 -7.22 -11.74 8.96
N LEU A 138 -8.08 -12.07 8.00
CA LEU A 138 -9.43 -11.50 7.86
C LEU A 138 -9.46 -9.96 7.96
N SER A 139 -8.47 -9.30 7.35
CA SER A 139 -8.28 -7.85 7.46
C SER A 139 -8.14 -7.19 6.09
N ILE A 140 -8.24 -5.86 6.10
CA ILE A 140 -8.09 -5.01 4.92
C ILE A 140 -7.01 -3.97 5.24
N VAL A 141 -6.13 -3.70 4.29
CA VAL A 141 -5.10 -2.66 4.43
C VAL A 141 -5.09 -1.79 3.19
N PHE A 142 -5.22 -0.47 3.38
CA PHE A 142 -4.91 0.51 2.35
C PHE A 142 -3.51 1.06 2.57
N ILE A 143 -2.75 1.19 1.50
CA ILE A 143 -1.38 1.69 1.50
C ILE A 143 -1.29 2.82 0.49
N HIS A 144 -0.95 4.02 0.95
CA HIS A 144 -0.73 5.17 0.10
C HIS A 144 0.77 5.44 -0.02
N LEU A 145 1.24 5.48 -1.27
CA LEU A 145 2.64 5.71 -1.63
C LEU A 145 2.69 7.00 -2.46
N SER A 146 2.86 8.14 -1.77
CA SER A 146 2.90 9.47 -2.39
C SER A 146 4.08 9.66 -3.33
N ASP A 147 5.22 9.05 -3.01
CA ASP A 147 6.50 9.31 -3.69
C ASP A 147 6.64 8.54 -5.02
N VAL A 148 5.63 7.74 -5.36
CA VAL A 148 5.59 6.90 -6.56
C VAL A 148 5.08 7.70 -7.76
N ILE A 149 5.98 8.15 -8.61
CA ILE A 149 5.60 8.89 -9.81
C ILE A 149 5.36 7.92 -10.96
N LEU A 150 4.11 7.80 -11.37
CA LEU A 150 3.70 7.06 -12.56
C LEU A 150 3.08 8.01 -13.57
N PRO A 151 3.50 7.98 -14.85
CA PRO A 151 2.89 8.80 -15.91
C PRO A 151 1.36 8.67 -15.99
N ALA A 152 0.83 7.46 -15.77
CA ALA A 152 -0.61 7.18 -15.76
C ALA A 152 -1.37 7.79 -14.56
N CYS A 153 -0.65 8.23 -13.52
CA CYS A 153 -1.19 8.84 -12.31
C CYS A 153 -0.90 10.34 -12.22
N LYS A 154 -0.34 10.94 -13.27
CA LYS A 154 -0.28 12.39 -13.38
C LYS A 154 -1.72 12.89 -13.57
N VAL A 155 -2.11 13.82 -12.70
CA VAL A 155 -3.39 14.54 -12.78
C VAL A 155 -3.28 15.60 -13.86
#